data_AF-A0A936LSV8-F1
#
_entry.id   AF-A0A936LSV8-F1
#
_cell.length_a   1.000
_cell.length_b   1.000
_cell.length_c   1.000
_cell.angle_alpha   90.00
_cell.angle_beta   90.00
_cell.angle_gamma   90.00
#
_symmetry.space_group_name_H-M   'P 1'
#
loop_
_entity.id
_entity.type
_entity.pdbx_description
1 polymer ?
#
loop_
_entity_poly.entity_id
_entity_poly.type
_entity_poly.pdbx_seq_one_letter_code
_entity_poly.pdbx_strand_id
1 'polypeptide(L)'
;MRHAPVGLYSSYFLPGSGQNLVVNGDFEQFNTCPNFWNQLHQATGWSSAGLSPDYFNSCDTTAFVGEENVVGYQHAASGFGYAGGYTWCEFPQPSGVAKDRIDHSAAGTGVFVHESCRATDGFLENMHWTVAGVGMRFTMGPYGMIK
;
A
#
# COMPACT_ATOMS: atom_id res chain seq x y z
N MET A 1 -0.28 35.19 -60.64
CA MET A 1 -0.74 35.24 -59.25
C MET A 1 -0.86 33.80 -58.76
N ARG A 2 -0.01 33.35 -57.82
CA ARG A 2 -0.08 32.00 -57.23
C ARG A 2 -0.46 32.18 -55.77
N HIS A 3 -1.61 31.65 -55.37
CA HIS A 3 -2.05 31.67 -53.98
C HIS A 3 -1.41 30.50 -53.23
N ALA A 4 -0.76 30.79 -52.10
CA ALA A 4 -0.25 29.79 -51.19
C ALA A 4 -1.37 29.36 -50.22
N PRO A 5 -1.56 28.05 -49.95
CA PRO A 5 -2.56 27.60 -48.99
C PRO A 5 -2.01 27.74 -47.56
N VAL A 6 -2.81 28.37 -46.69
CA VAL A 6 -2.56 28.44 -45.25
C VAL A 6 -3.15 27.18 -44.61
N GLY A 7 -2.30 26.26 -44.17
CA GLY A 7 -2.72 25.06 -43.44
C GLY A 7 -2.93 25.38 -41.96
N LEU A 8 -4.16 25.18 -41.47
CA LEU A 8 -4.48 25.26 -40.04
C LEU A 8 -4.09 23.94 -39.37
N TYR A 9 -3.12 23.97 -38.46
CA TYR A 9 -2.76 22.82 -37.63
C TYR A 9 -3.61 22.86 -36.35
N SER A 10 -4.51 21.88 -36.19
CA SER A 10 -5.24 21.67 -34.94
C SER A 10 -4.37 20.82 -34.00
N SER A 11 -3.81 21.45 -32.96
CA SER A 11 -3.11 20.73 -31.90
C SER A 11 -4.12 20.10 -30.95
N TYR A 12 -4.31 18.78 -31.08
CA TYR A 12 -5.05 17.99 -30.10
C TYR A 12 -4.16 17.79 -28.86
N PHE A 13 -4.57 18.38 -27.74
CA PHE A 13 -3.95 18.11 -26.45
C PHE A 13 -4.42 16.73 -25.99
N LEU A 14 -3.56 15.72 -26.10
CA LEU A 14 -3.85 14.41 -25.53
C LEU A 14 -3.65 14.49 -24.01
N PRO A 15 -4.67 14.18 -23.18
CA PRO A 15 -4.45 14.03 -21.76
C PRO A 15 -3.47 12.87 -21.56
N GLY A 16 -2.28 13.18 -21.05
CA GLY A 16 -1.30 12.17 -20.69
C GLY A 16 -1.80 11.43 -19.46
N SER A 17 -2.22 10.17 -19.62
CA SER A 17 -2.44 9.27 -18.48
C SER A 17 -1.08 8.99 -17.84
N GLY A 18 -0.87 9.48 -16.61
CA GLY A 18 0.29 9.08 -15.81
C GLY A 18 0.28 7.55 -15.64
N GLN A 19 1.40 6.90 -15.95
CA GLN A 19 1.54 5.45 -15.77
C GLN A 19 1.76 5.18 -14.27
N ASN A 20 0.99 4.26 -13.68
CA ASN A 20 1.32 3.76 -12.35
C ASN A 20 2.63 2.96 -12.47
N LEU A 21 3.72 3.50 -11.92
CA LEU A 21 5.05 2.89 -11.99
C LEU A 21 5.30 1.90 -10.85
N VAL A 22 4.34 1.77 -9.94
CA VAL A 22 4.32 0.74 -8.91
C VAL A 22 3.58 -0.46 -9.50
N VAL A 23 4.31 -1.55 -9.70
CA VAL A 23 3.69 -2.82 -10.08
C VAL A 23 2.72 -3.21 -8.97
N ASN A 24 1.46 -3.46 -9.33
CA ASN A 24 0.40 -3.83 -8.38
C ASN A 24 0.22 -2.78 -7.25
N GLY A 25 0.34 -1.48 -7.57
CA GLY A 25 0.21 -0.38 -6.61
C GLY A 25 -1.15 -0.29 -5.88
N ASP A 26 -2.18 -0.89 -6.47
CA ASP A 26 -3.55 -0.97 -5.93
C ASP A 26 -3.83 -2.27 -5.17
N PHE A 27 -2.86 -3.19 -5.10
CA PHE A 27 -2.96 -4.48 -4.40
C PHE A 27 -4.05 -5.44 -4.91
N GLU A 28 -4.49 -5.29 -6.16
CA GLU A 28 -5.53 -6.13 -6.76
C GLU A 28 -5.00 -7.44 -7.36
N GLN A 29 -3.70 -7.53 -7.62
CA GLN A 29 -3.07 -8.74 -8.13
C GLN A 29 -2.55 -9.60 -6.97
N PHE A 30 -3.11 -10.80 -6.80
CA PHE A 30 -2.71 -11.74 -5.76
C PHE A 30 -2.80 -13.19 -6.25
N ASN A 31 -2.02 -14.08 -5.63
CA ASN A 31 -2.02 -15.50 -5.98
C ASN A 31 -2.99 -16.33 -5.13
N THR A 32 -3.02 -16.02 -3.83
CA THR A 32 -3.84 -16.70 -2.83
C THR A 32 -4.53 -15.63 -2.01
N CYS A 33 -5.79 -15.88 -1.65
CA CYS A 33 -6.52 -14.97 -0.78
C CYS A 33 -5.93 -15.00 0.64
N PRO A 34 -5.69 -13.84 1.29
CA PRO A 34 -5.20 -13.80 2.65
C PRO A 34 -6.26 -14.33 3.61
N ASN A 35 -5.79 -15.08 4.60
CA ASN A 35 -6.63 -15.71 5.61
C ASN A 35 -6.08 -15.50 7.03
N PHE A 36 -4.98 -14.76 7.16
CA PHE A 36 -4.39 -14.38 8.44
C PHE A 36 -3.43 -13.21 8.29
N TRP A 37 -2.97 -12.68 9.42
CA TRP A 37 -1.96 -11.61 9.48
C TRP A 37 -0.60 -12.03 8.92
N ASN A 38 0.24 -11.04 8.60
CA ASN A 38 1.60 -11.12 8.09
C ASN A 38 1.70 -11.75 6.69
N GLN A 39 0.65 -11.63 5.88
CA GLN A 39 0.53 -12.28 4.57
C GLN A 39 0.74 -11.33 3.38
N LEU A 40 1.46 -10.21 3.56
CA LEU A 40 1.74 -9.26 2.48
C LEU A 40 2.32 -9.90 1.19
N HIS A 41 3.12 -10.95 1.35
CA HIS A 41 3.71 -11.70 0.25
C HIS A 41 2.69 -12.35 -0.71
N GLN A 42 1.40 -12.39 -0.35
CA GLN A 42 0.35 -12.89 -1.22
C GLN A 42 -0.09 -11.87 -2.29
N ALA A 43 0.12 -10.57 -2.04
CA ALA A 43 0.01 -9.54 -3.05
C ALA A 43 1.23 -9.60 -3.98
N THR A 44 0.98 -9.82 -5.27
CA THR A 44 2.04 -10.04 -6.26
C THR A 44 2.96 -8.82 -6.35
N GLY A 45 4.27 -9.04 -6.28
CA GLY A 45 5.27 -7.98 -6.37
C GLY A 45 5.56 -7.24 -5.05
N TRP A 46 4.83 -7.57 -3.98
CA TRP A 46 5.04 -7.02 -2.64
C TRP A 46 5.65 -8.05 -1.71
N SER A 47 6.44 -7.58 -0.75
CA SER A 47 7.01 -8.42 0.30
C SER A 47 7.14 -7.64 1.60
N SER A 48 7.02 -8.36 2.70
CA SER A 48 7.32 -7.82 4.03
C SER A 48 8.83 -7.77 4.22
N ALA A 49 9.34 -6.60 4.59
CA ALA A 49 10.74 -6.39 4.94
C ALA A 49 10.97 -6.15 6.44
N GLY A 50 9.97 -6.50 7.26
CA GLY A 50 10.04 -6.51 8.72
C GLY A 50 8.65 -6.58 9.36
N LEU A 51 8.57 -7.08 10.60
CA LEU A 51 7.40 -7.02 11.51
C LEU A 51 6.08 -7.54 10.92
N SER A 52 5.04 -6.70 10.85
CA SER A 52 3.64 -7.08 10.62
C SER A 52 2.92 -6.48 9.40
N PRO A 53 3.55 -6.28 8.22
CA PRO A 53 2.82 -5.94 7.02
C PRO A 53 1.77 -7.00 6.69
N ASP A 54 0.53 -6.58 6.75
CA ASP A 54 -0.67 -7.35 6.48
C ASP A 54 -1.17 -7.06 5.06
N TYR A 55 -1.74 -8.08 4.43
CA TYR A 55 -2.52 -7.89 3.22
C TYR A 55 -3.98 -8.13 3.54
N PHE A 56 -4.78 -7.08 3.34
CA PHE A 56 -6.23 -7.13 3.49
C PHE A 56 -6.87 -7.27 2.12
N ASN A 57 -7.85 -8.17 2.01
CA ASN A 57 -8.61 -8.35 0.79
C ASN A 57 -10.03 -8.84 1.09
N SER A 58 -11.03 -8.31 0.40
CA SER A 58 -12.44 -8.71 0.56
C SER A 58 -12.73 -10.19 0.27
N CYS A 59 -11.81 -10.92 -0.36
CA CYS A 59 -11.94 -12.36 -0.58
C CYS A 59 -11.79 -13.18 0.71
N ASP A 60 -11.26 -12.61 1.80
CA ASP A 60 -11.09 -13.31 3.07
C ASP A 60 -12.45 -13.76 3.63
N THR A 61 -12.49 -14.98 4.15
CA THR A 61 -13.68 -15.57 4.80
C THR A 61 -13.45 -15.92 6.27
N THR A 62 -12.25 -15.62 6.79
CA THR A 62 -11.82 -15.97 8.15
C THR A 62 -12.02 -14.86 9.17
N ALA A 63 -12.43 -13.67 8.71
CA ALA A 63 -12.63 -12.45 9.50
C ALA A 63 -11.35 -11.87 10.12
N PHE A 64 -10.17 -12.24 9.63
CA PHE A 64 -8.89 -11.68 10.10
C PHE A 64 -8.41 -10.50 9.26
N VAL A 65 -8.66 -10.55 7.96
CA VAL A 65 -8.05 -9.65 6.95
C VAL A 65 -9.01 -9.26 5.83
N GLY A 66 -10.31 -9.49 6.02
CA GLY A 66 -11.37 -8.96 5.16
C GLY A 66 -11.64 -7.46 5.38
N GLU A 67 -12.58 -6.90 4.60
CA GLU A 67 -13.04 -5.51 4.78
C GLU A 67 -13.59 -5.26 6.18
N GLU A 68 -14.38 -6.20 6.70
CA GLU A 68 -14.77 -6.30 8.10
C GLU A 68 -14.00 -7.46 8.72
N ASN A 69 -13.24 -7.17 9.77
CA ASN A 69 -12.41 -8.15 10.45
C ASN A 69 -12.36 -7.87 11.95
N VAL A 70 -11.63 -8.70 12.69
CA VAL A 70 -11.50 -8.61 14.15
C VAL A 70 -10.97 -7.26 14.66
N VAL A 71 -10.34 -6.44 13.82
CA VAL A 71 -9.84 -5.10 14.22
C VAL A 71 -10.76 -3.95 13.82
N GLY A 72 -11.76 -4.20 12.97
CA GLY A 72 -12.76 -3.21 12.58
C GLY A 72 -13.20 -3.34 11.12
N TYR A 73 -13.75 -2.25 10.59
CA TYR A 73 -14.18 -2.14 9.19
C TYR A 73 -13.36 -1.10 8.44
N GLN A 74 -12.78 -1.48 7.31
CA GLN A 74 -12.08 -0.59 6.41
C GLN A 74 -12.25 -1.05 4.96
N HIS A 75 -12.96 -0.24 4.17
CA HIS A 75 -13.04 -0.46 2.72
C HIS A 75 -11.75 -0.02 2.03
N ALA A 76 -11.33 -0.76 1.00
CA ALA A 76 -10.15 -0.45 0.21
C ALA A 76 -10.27 0.94 -0.47
N ALA A 77 -9.15 1.63 -0.67
CA ALA A 77 -9.15 2.91 -1.38
C ALA A 77 -9.52 2.76 -2.87
N SER A 78 -9.24 1.59 -3.43
CA SER A 78 -9.60 1.13 -4.76
C SER A 78 -9.83 -0.38 -4.72
N GLY A 79 -10.76 -0.89 -5.52
CA GLY A 79 -10.95 -2.34 -5.68
C GLY A 79 -11.30 -3.04 -4.36
N PHE A 80 -10.54 -4.09 -4.06
CA PHE A 80 -10.80 -5.04 -2.97
C PHE A 80 -9.60 -5.24 -2.04
N GLY A 81 -8.39 -4.89 -2.47
CA GLY A 81 -7.15 -5.16 -1.76
C GLY A 81 -6.48 -3.90 -1.20
N TYR A 82 -5.80 -4.03 -0.07
CA TYR A 82 -4.87 -3.02 0.42
C TYR A 82 -3.83 -3.63 1.38
N ALA A 83 -2.68 -2.98 1.53
CA ALA A 83 -1.74 -3.31 2.59
C ALA A 83 -2.01 -2.51 3.85
N GLY A 84 -1.75 -3.12 5.00
CA GLY A 84 -1.85 -2.47 6.31
C GLY A 84 -0.89 -3.09 7.30
N GLY A 85 -1.11 -2.79 8.57
CA GLY A 85 -0.35 -3.33 9.68
C GLY A 85 -0.66 -2.61 10.99
N TYR A 86 -0.19 -3.15 12.10
CA TYR A 86 -0.49 -2.65 13.44
C TYR A 86 0.70 -1.90 13.99
N THR A 87 0.50 -0.69 14.53
CA THR A 87 1.58 0.08 15.16
C THR A 87 2.07 -0.51 16.49
N TRP A 88 1.25 -1.35 17.12
CA TRP A 88 1.52 -2.03 18.40
C TRP A 88 0.69 -3.32 18.52
N CYS A 89 1.29 -4.41 19.00
CA CYS A 89 0.55 -5.59 19.46
C CYS A 89 1.23 -6.18 20.71
N GLU A 90 0.44 -6.79 21.60
CA GLU A 90 0.97 -7.46 22.80
C GLU A 90 1.26 -8.95 22.57
N PHE A 91 0.80 -9.53 21.45
CA PHE A 91 0.92 -10.96 21.16
C PHE A 91 1.22 -11.23 19.68
N PRO A 92 2.27 -12.01 19.31
CA PRO A 92 3.12 -12.85 20.17
C PRO A 92 4.41 -12.15 20.65
N GLN A 93 4.65 -10.89 20.26
CA GLN A 93 5.84 -10.14 20.66
C GLN A 93 5.48 -8.68 20.96
N PRO A 94 5.89 -8.12 22.11
CA PRO A 94 5.70 -6.71 22.42
C PRO A 94 6.62 -5.87 21.52
N SER A 95 6.14 -5.47 20.35
CA SER A 95 6.88 -4.60 19.43
C SER A 95 6.74 -3.15 19.90
N GLY A 96 7.76 -2.67 20.61
CA GLY A 96 7.89 -1.30 21.12
C GLY A 96 7.65 -0.18 20.11
N VAL A 97 7.76 -0.50 18.82
CA VAL A 97 7.38 0.30 17.65
C VAL A 97 7.16 -0.72 16.53
N ALA A 98 5.96 -0.85 15.98
CA ALA A 98 5.84 -1.59 14.74
C ALA A 98 6.28 -0.72 13.56
N LYS A 99 7.47 -1.02 13.03
CA LYS A 99 7.95 -0.51 11.76
C LYS A 99 7.59 -1.52 10.68
N ASP A 100 6.41 -1.38 10.11
CA ASP A 100 6.06 -2.16 8.93
C ASP A 100 6.80 -1.63 7.72
N ARG A 101 7.52 -2.52 7.04
CA ARG A 101 8.28 -2.19 5.84
C ARG A 101 7.71 -2.98 4.68
N ILE A 102 7.29 -2.22 3.69
CA ILE A 102 6.80 -2.72 2.44
C ILE A 102 7.86 -2.37 1.38
N ASP A 103 8.37 -3.39 0.69
CA ASP A 103 9.29 -3.20 -0.43
C ASP A 103 8.55 -3.44 -1.74
N HIS A 104 8.73 -2.51 -2.70
CA HIS A 104 8.33 -2.67 -4.09
C HIS A 104 9.43 -2.19 -5.03
N SER A 105 9.47 -2.75 -6.24
CA SER A 105 10.28 -2.19 -7.32
C SER A 105 9.47 -1.08 -8.01
N ALA A 106 9.97 0.16 -7.96
CA ALA A 106 9.45 1.25 -8.80
C ALA A 106 10.07 1.15 -10.19
N ALA A 107 9.25 1.23 -11.24
CA ALA A 107 9.73 1.26 -12.63
C ALA A 107 10.27 2.66 -12.99
N GLY A 108 11.48 2.99 -12.53
CA GLY A 108 12.25 4.14 -13.05
C GLY A 108 12.63 5.19 -12.01
N THR A 109 13.80 5.80 -12.20
CA THR A 109 14.33 6.91 -11.38
C THR A 109 13.70 8.25 -11.79
N GLY A 110 13.29 9.05 -10.80
CA GLY A 110 12.86 10.45 -11.01
C GLY A 110 11.36 10.69 -11.19
N VAL A 111 10.50 9.79 -10.74
CA VAL A 111 9.04 9.92 -10.87
C VAL A 111 8.36 10.14 -9.52
N PHE A 112 7.33 10.99 -9.52
CA PHE A 112 6.47 11.23 -8.36
C PHE A 112 5.56 10.01 -8.11
N VAL A 113 5.65 9.45 -6.91
CA VAL A 113 4.75 8.40 -6.43
C VAL A 113 3.79 9.04 -5.43
N HIS A 114 2.50 8.73 -5.57
CA HIS A 114 1.47 9.14 -4.63
C HIS A 114 1.00 7.92 -3.87
N GLU A 115 1.24 7.92 -2.56
CA GLU A 115 0.78 6.88 -1.65
C GLU A 115 -0.33 7.45 -0.77
N SER A 116 -1.39 6.67 -0.59
CA SER A 116 -2.49 7.01 0.32
C SER A 116 -2.44 6.10 1.53
N CYS A 117 -2.66 6.67 2.71
CA CYS A 117 -2.70 5.90 3.95
C CYS A 117 -3.85 6.37 4.84
N ARG A 118 -4.41 5.43 5.58
CA ARG A 118 -5.39 5.69 6.63
C ARG A 118 -4.90 5.04 7.91
N ALA A 119 -5.09 5.74 9.02
CA ALA A 119 -4.88 5.21 10.36
C ALA A 119 -6.23 5.14 11.06
N THR A 120 -6.52 4.01 11.68
CA THR A 120 -7.70 3.80 12.52
C THR A 120 -7.25 3.33 13.89
N ASP A 121 -8.02 3.66 14.91
CA ASP A 121 -8.04 2.91 16.15
C ASP A 121 -8.64 1.52 15.86
N GLY A 122 -8.00 0.46 16.34
CA GLY A 122 -8.57 -0.88 16.24
C GLY A 122 -9.59 -1.11 17.36
N PHE A 123 -10.63 -1.88 17.10
CA PHE A 123 -11.67 -2.19 18.08
C PHE A 123 -11.45 -3.54 18.77
N LEU A 124 -10.28 -3.74 19.38
CA LEU A 124 -10.06 -4.88 20.29
C LEU A 124 -10.12 -4.41 21.74
N GLU A 125 -10.82 -5.16 22.58
CA GLU A 125 -11.20 -4.84 23.97
C GLU A 125 -10.03 -4.65 24.98
N ASN A 126 -8.78 -4.54 24.53
CA ASN A 126 -7.60 -4.34 25.38
C ASN A 126 -6.58 -3.36 24.77
N MET A 127 -7.04 -2.27 24.15
CA MET A 127 -6.14 -1.19 23.70
C MET A 127 -5.61 -0.38 24.88
N HIS A 128 -4.55 -0.86 25.53
CA HIS A 128 -3.95 -0.21 26.70
C HIS A 128 -2.87 0.83 26.36
N TRP A 129 -2.55 0.98 25.07
CA TRP A 129 -1.36 1.70 24.63
C TRP A 129 -1.68 2.67 23.49
N THR A 130 -1.14 3.89 23.57
CA THR A 130 -1.13 4.88 22.50
C THR A 130 0.26 4.94 21.89
N VAL A 131 0.33 5.02 20.56
CA VAL A 131 1.60 5.22 19.85
C VAL A 131 1.74 6.71 19.55
N ALA A 132 2.87 7.31 19.97
CA ALA A 132 3.16 8.72 19.68
C ALA A 132 3.90 8.83 18.34
N GLY A 133 3.22 9.38 17.33
CA GLY A 133 3.78 9.64 16.00
C GLY A 133 3.64 8.47 15.04
N VAL A 134 2.69 8.56 14.12
CA VAL A 134 2.60 7.70 12.93
C VAL A 134 3.25 8.44 11.77
N GLY A 135 4.16 7.77 11.05
CA GLY A 135 4.87 8.39 9.93
C GLY A 135 5.37 7.34 8.94
N MET A 136 5.62 7.78 7.71
CA MET A 136 6.12 6.94 6.62
C MET A 136 7.52 7.40 6.22
N ARG A 137 8.41 6.45 5.94
CA ARG A 137 9.75 6.72 5.41
C ARG A 137 9.94 6.01 4.08
N PHE A 138 10.06 6.77 3.02
CA PHE A 138 10.45 6.26 1.71
C PHE A 138 11.97 6.10 1.63
N THR A 139 12.44 4.98 1.09
CA THR A 139 13.86 4.72 0.84
C THR A 139 14.04 4.07 -0.52
N MET A 140 15.02 4.54 -1.29
CA MET A 140 15.41 3.93 -2.58
C MET A 140 16.67 3.04 -2.47
N GLY A 141 17.29 2.97 -1.28
CA GLY A 141 18.45 2.13 -1.02
C GLY A 141 18.09 0.90 -0.17
N PRO A 142 18.86 -0.21 -0.29
CA PRO A 142 18.69 -1.38 0.58
C PRO A 142 18.87 -0.97 2.05
N TYR A 143 17.88 -1.29 2.88
CA TYR A 143 17.93 -0.96 4.30
C TYR A 143 18.86 -1.95 5.03
N GLY A 144 20.03 -1.47 5.45
CA GLY A 144 20.99 -2.26 6.22
C GLY A 144 21.96 -1.37 7.00
N MET A 145 21.90 -1.50 8.33
CA MET A 145 22.83 -0.98 9.34
C MET A 145 22.85 0.54 9.57
N ILE A 146 21.79 1.07 10.19
CA ILE A 146 22.03 2.13 11.19
C ILE A 146 22.63 1.39 12.40
N LYS A 147 23.93 1.60 12.64
CA LYS A 147 24.56 1.23 13.91
C LYS A 147 23.97 2.04 15.05
#